data_AF-A0A5B8FVA6-F1
#
_entry.id   AF-A0A5B8FVA6-F1
#
_cell.length_a   1.000
_cell.length_b   1.000
_cell.length_c   1.000
_cell.angle_alpha   90.00
_cell.angle_beta   90.00
_cell.angle_gamma   90.00
#
_symmetry.space_group_name_H-M   'P 1'
#
loop_
_entity.id
_entity.type
_entity.pdbx_description
1 polymer ?
#
loop_
_entity_poly.entity_id
_entity_poly.type
_entity_poly.pdbx_seq_one_letter_code
_entity_poly.pdbx_strand_id
1 'polypeptide(L)'
;MTTLSQIANHVSQPEATDRLYILDVSDASDGPGGSSGYTTPGDLLAPVRYGFSTRALAQTTAVPAGAEHISVGGLHYKLDSGGTALTTLDGRKWSPDGTATYEHWGATASDSSDDTVALRAAHDWAMKNNVPLRPQGGVYRVSGTIIDYDVQRDGTNCSLNLVGDGIERTKIKVTAAPGDFLIKIVGDTSAYNQPHAKFFNIENLSIEGDGESTIDVFSIVCAGKVHLKRINVFNCRGYVVRALEWWDSEFDLSCTRCGDDGLGANSGSNGTQVKPAFQKPAIVFNYYFASAVANSACNNIYMPKTFQIESSRHTAMYWGPGTRKCALYGKIHGYPPQEIPFPHLVMDGARQNFIIGANLTECNGIAIRIINENAYIPTENMIVGSYIDADSGSCVVIDGGRRNIVVGNCFDTTGIGVNVMSGLDNVVHSNVNSNGTVVAAVTDPAALEPFNVLSDFEMATAGSAIVLTASNGTKHRLTVSNAGVLLLNGTKV
;
A
#
# COMPACT_ATOMS: atom_id res chain seq x y z
N MET A 1 -9.29 30.52 -53.02
CA MET A 1 -9.48 31.78 -52.26
C MET A 1 -8.99 32.92 -53.14
N THR A 2 -9.76 34.00 -53.31
CA THR A 2 -9.42 35.06 -54.29
C THR A 2 -9.42 36.47 -53.73
N THR A 3 -9.61 36.67 -52.42
CA THR A 3 -9.57 38.02 -51.80
C THR A 3 -8.82 38.03 -50.46
N LEU A 4 -8.07 39.11 -50.20
CA LEU A 4 -7.32 39.35 -48.95
C LEU A 4 -8.23 39.34 -47.70
N SER A 5 -9.47 39.77 -47.85
CA SER A 5 -10.50 39.74 -46.80
C SER A 5 -10.91 38.32 -46.38
N GLN A 6 -10.91 37.37 -47.32
CA GLN A 6 -11.19 35.96 -47.00
C GLN A 6 -10.03 35.31 -46.23
N ILE A 7 -8.79 35.71 -46.55
CA ILE A 7 -7.59 35.25 -45.84
C ILE A 7 -7.58 35.81 -44.41
N ALA A 8 -7.91 37.09 -44.22
CA ALA A 8 -7.95 37.72 -42.90
C ALA A 8 -9.01 37.11 -41.97
N ASN A 9 -10.20 36.75 -42.49
CA ASN A 9 -11.25 36.10 -41.70
C ASN A 9 -10.80 34.71 -41.19
N HIS A 10 -10.21 33.87 -42.04
CA HIS A 10 -9.74 32.54 -41.64
C HIS A 10 -8.58 32.56 -40.63
N VAL A 11 -7.73 33.61 -40.63
CA VAL A 11 -6.67 33.77 -39.62
C VAL A 11 -7.24 34.18 -38.25
N SER A 12 -8.30 34.98 -38.23
CA SER A 12 -8.90 35.48 -36.98
C SER A 12 -9.94 34.56 -36.35
N GLN A 13 -10.54 33.65 -37.12
CA GLN A 13 -11.55 32.67 -36.67
C GLN A 13 -11.39 31.34 -37.44
N PRO A 14 -10.41 30.51 -37.09
CA PRO A 14 -10.12 29.28 -37.84
C PRO A 14 -11.19 28.20 -37.60
N GLU A 15 -11.62 27.54 -38.68
CA GLU A 15 -12.48 26.35 -38.60
C GLU A 15 -11.64 25.07 -38.45
N ALA A 16 -12.21 24.00 -37.86
CA ALA A 16 -11.50 22.74 -37.62
C ALA A 16 -11.01 22.02 -38.91
N THR A 17 -11.54 22.42 -40.08
CA THR A 17 -11.17 21.88 -41.39
C THR A 17 -10.14 22.74 -42.14
N ASP A 18 -9.76 23.90 -41.60
CA ASP A 18 -8.80 24.78 -42.26
C ASP A 18 -7.39 24.17 -42.24
N ARG A 19 -6.80 24.01 -43.43
CA ARG A 19 -5.39 23.63 -43.60
C ARG A 19 -4.60 24.82 -44.11
N LEU A 20 -3.72 25.38 -43.27
CA LEU A 20 -2.83 26.47 -43.67
C LEU A 20 -1.53 25.88 -44.25
N TYR A 21 -1.17 26.29 -45.46
CA TYR A 21 0.15 26.01 -46.04
C TYR A 21 1.13 27.09 -45.59
N ILE A 22 2.10 26.72 -44.77
CA ILE A 22 3.26 27.58 -44.52
C ILE A 22 4.29 27.24 -45.60
N LEU A 23 4.53 28.18 -46.51
CA LEU A 23 5.72 28.16 -47.33
C LEU A 23 6.87 28.67 -46.45
N ASP A 24 7.78 27.78 -46.09
CA ASP A 24 9.05 28.20 -45.51
C ASP A 24 9.88 28.86 -46.62
N VAL A 25 10.16 30.15 -46.47
CA VAL A 25 10.96 30.95 -47.42
C VAL A 25 12.36 31.20 -46.87
N SER A 26 12.78 30.50 -45.81
CA SER A 26 14.09 30.75 -45.19
C SER A 26 15.28 30.11 -45.91
N ASP A 27 15.10 29.53 -47.10
CA ASP A 27 16.22 28.94 -47.84
C ASP A 27 16.71 29.87 -48.97
N ALA A 28 17.55 30.83 -48.58
CA ALA A 28 18.48 31.48 -49.51
C ALA A 28 19.94 31.49 -49.02
N SER A 29 20.25 31.10 -47.78
CA SER A 29 21.64 30.86 -47.35
C SER A 29 21.72 30.23 -45.93
N ASP A 30 22.24 29.00 -45.85
CA ASP A 30 22.92 28.35 -44.70
C ASP A 30 22.11 27.69 -43.53
N GLY A 31 21.50 26.50 -43.76
CA GLY A 31 21.29 25.31 -42.88
C GLY A 31 20.62 25.38 -41.47
N PRO A 32 20.17 24.24 -40.83
CA PRO A 32 19.80 22.91 -41.32
C PRO A 32 18.27 22.64 -41.29
N GLY A 33 17.73 22.10 -42.39
CA GLY A 33 16.63 21.11 -42.38
C GLY A 33 15.26 21.50 -41.78
N GLY A 34 14.66 22.60 -42.24
CA GLY A 34 13.23 22.85 -42.01
C GLY A 34 12.37 21.89 -42.84
N SER A 35 11.63 20.96 -42.21
CA SER A 35 10.64 20.15 -42.93
C SER A 35 9.35 20.95 -43.10
N SER A 36 8.96 21.23 -44.34
CA SER A 36 7.62 21.72 -44.66
C SER A 36 6.57 20.67 -44.28
N GLY A 37 5.58 21.06 -43.47
CA GLY A 37 4.55 20.17 -42.96
C GLY A 37 3.23 20.89 -42.70
N TYR A 38 2.13 20.13 -42.69
CA TYR A 38 0.81 20.64 -42.32
C TYR A 38 0.80 20.97 -40.82
N THR A 39 0.36 22.18 -40.47
CA THR A 39 0.18 22.61 -39.09
C THR A 39 -1.28 23.00 -38.86
N THR A 40 -1.80 22.78 -37.66
CA THR A 40 -3.16 23.21 -37.32
C THR A 40 -3.14 24.66 -36.82
N PRO A 41 -4.26 25.40 -36.90
CA PRO A 41 -4.36 26.74 -36.29
C PRO A 41 -4.03 26.76 -34.79
N GLY A 42 -4.25 25.65 -34.07
CA GLY A 42 -3.83 25.50 -32.66
C GLY A 42 -2.31 25.45 -32.48
N ASP A 43 -1.57 24.89 -33.43
CA ASP A 43 -0.10 24.83 -33.42
C ASP A 43 0.53 26.20 -33.71
N LEU A 44 -0.15 27.06 -34.48
CA LEU A 44 0.26 28.45 -34.74
C LEU A 44 0.03 29.39 -33.56
N LEU A 45 -0.92 29.06 -32.69
CA LEU A 45 -1.21 29.80 -31.45
C LEU A 45 -0.44 29.26 -30.25
N ALA A 46 0.27 28.13 -30.40
CA ALA A 46 1.17 27.63 -29.38
C ALA A 46 2.39 28.57 -29.25
N PRO A 47 2.94 28.79 -28.05
CA PRO A 47 4.18 29.54 -27.88
C PRO A 47 5.26 28.94 -28.79
N VAL A 48 5.98 29.78 -29.55
CA VAL A 48 7.12 29.31 -30.35
C VAL A 48 8.15 28.70 -29.41
N ARG A 49 8.36 27.37 -29.51
CA ARG A 49 9.30 26.63 -28.65
C ARG A 49 10.61 26.47 -29.38
N TYR A 50 11.71 26.95 -28.79
CA TYR A 50 13.04 26.62 -29.29
C TYR A 50 13.37 25.16 -28.98
N GLY A 51 13.69 24.36 -30.00
CA GLY A 51 13.78 22.92 -29.91
C GLY A 51 15.21 22.38 -29.82
N PHE A 52 15.42 21.42 -28.93
CA PHE A 52 16.63 20.61 -28.82
C PHE A 52 16.28 19.13 -29.00
N SER A 53 17.11 18.38 -29.73
CA SER A 53 16.90 16.95 -29.93
C SER A 53 17.19 16.12 -28.66
N THR A 54 18.10 16.58 -27.79
CA THR A 54 18.51 15.87 -26.57
C THR A 54 18.74 16.81 -25.40
N ARG A 55 18.64 16.27 -24.19
CA ARG A 55 18.95 16.98 -22.94
C ARG A 55 20.39 17.48 -22.88
N ALA A 56 21.34 16.64 -23.29
CA ALA A 56 22.75 17.02 -23.33
C ALA A 56 22.99 18.24 -24.23
N LEU A 57 22.36 18.29 -25.40
CA LEU A 57 22.45 19.44 -26.31
C LEU A 57 21.86 20.71 -25.68
N ALA A 58 20.70 20.62 -25.02
CA ALA A 58 20.09 21.75 -24.33
C ALA A 58 21.01 22.30 -23.22
N GLN A 59 21.67 21.42 -22.46
CA GLN A 59 22.58 21.80 -21.37
C GLN A 59 23.86 22.50 -21.86
N THR A 60 24.32 22.20 -23.07
CA THR A 60 25.55 22.76 -23.65
C THR A 60 25.31 23.88 -24.66
N THR A 61 24.06 24.29 -24.86
CA THR A 61 23.71 25.36 -25.81
C THR A 61 23.11 26.55 -25.08
N ALA A 62 23.54 27.76 -25.43
CA ALA A 62 22.88 28.97 -24.97
C ALA A 62 21.52 29.10 -25.68
N VAL A 63 20.45 29.24 -24.92
CA VAL A 63 19.12 29.45 -25.50
C VAL A 63 19.07 30.89 -26.06
N PRO A 64 18.37 31.16 -27.18
CA PRO A 64 18.19 32.54 -27.65
C PRO A 64 17.59 33.47 -26.57
N ALA A 65 18.02 34.72 -26.57
CA ALA A 65 17.47 35.73 -25.66
C ALA A 65 15.97 35.92 -25.93
N GLY A 66 15.16 36.05 -24.87
CA GLY A 66 13.70 36.21 -24.98
C GLY A 66 12.89 34.93 -25.13
N ALA A 67 13.53 33.76 -25.27
CA ALA A 67 12.80 32.49 -25.23
C ALA A 67 12.26 32.21 -23.82
N GLU A 68 10.94 32.11 -23.70
CA GLU A 68 10.24 31.74 -22.46
C GLU A 68 9.86 30.25 -22.42
N HIS A 69 9.88 29.56 -23.56
CA HIS A 69 9.56 28.15 -23.70
C HIS A 69 10.57 27.43 -24.59
N ILE A 70 10.92 26.20 -24.23
CA ILE A 70 11.77 25.31 -25.01
C ILE A 70 11.17 23.90 -25.10
N SER A 71 11.64 23.13 -26.08
CA SER A 71 11.33 21.71 -26.22
C SER A 71 12.62 20.90 -26.24
N VAL A 72 12.69 19.78 -25.54
CA VAL A 72 13.88 18.91 -25.47
C VAL A 72 13.45 17.47 -25.65
N GLY A 73 13.79 16.85 -26.78
CA GLY A 73 13.41 15.46 -27.08
C GLY A 73 11.90 15.21 -27.01
N GLY A 74 11.09 16.23 -27.34
CA GLY A 74 9.62 16.18 -27.24
C GLY A 74 9.04 16.59 -25.87
N LEU A 75 9.86 16.79 -24.84
CA LEU A 75 9.43 17.29 -23.53
C LEU A 75 9.39 18.82 -23.54
N HIS A 76 8.40 19.40 -22.86
CA HIS A 76 8.14 20.83 -22.90
C HIS A 76 8.52 21.51 -21.59
N TYR A 77 9.22 22.65 -21.71
CA TYR A 77 9.68 23.41 -20.56
C TYR A 77 9.35 24.89 -20.71
N LYS A 78 9.16 25.53 -19.57
CA LYS A 78 8.99 26.99 -19.42
C LYS A 78 10.09 27.55 -18.53
N LEU A 79 10.47 28.78 -18.81
CA LEU A 79 11.46 29.50 -18.02
C LEU A 79 10.95 29.66 -16.58
N ASP A 80 11.79 29.30 -15.62
CA ASP A 80 11.46 29.36 -14.21
C ASP A 80 12.75 29.56 -13.39
N SER A 81 12.90 30.72 -12.76
CA SER A 81 14.06 31.02 -11.92
C SER A 81 14.25 30.07 -10.74
N GLY A 82 13.17 29.43 -10.28
CA GLY A 82 13.17 28.39 -9.25
C GLY A 82 13.23 26.97 -9.82
N GLY A 83 13.27 26.82 -11.14
CA GLY A 83 13.18 25.53 -11.82
C GLY A 83 14.35 24.60 -11.49
N THR A 84 14.02 23.31 -11.38
CA THR A 84 14.99 22.24 -11.08
C THR A 84 15.10 21.20 -12.19
N ALA A 85 14.23 21.27 -13.20
CA ALA A 85 14.13 20.24 -14.22
C ALA A 85 15.28 20.29 -15.21
N LEU A 86 15.72 21.49 -15.63
CA LEU A 86 16.82 21.66 -16.56
C LEU A 86 17.51 23.00 -16.33
N THR A 87 18.84 23.02 -16.48
CA THR A 87 19.64 24.24 -16.55
C THR A 87 20.40 24.25 -17.87
N THR A 88 20.26 25.33 -18.66
CA THR A 88 20.93 25.52 -19.95
C THR A 88 22.29 26.22 -19.76
N LEU A 89 23.14 26.24 -20.78
CA LEU A 89 24.52 26.77 -20.69
C LEU A 89 24.56 28.24 -20.20
N ASP A 90 23.55 29.02 -20.55
CA ASP A 90 23.38 30.42 -20.14
C ASP A 90 22.91 30.61 -18.68
N GLY A 91 22.81 29.52 -17.92
CA GLY A 91 22.41 29.52 -16.51
C GLY A 91 20.91 29.65 -16.27
N ARG A 92 20.09 29.75 -17.33
CA ARG A 92 18.63 29.75 -17.18
C ARG A 92 18.13 28.40 -16.70
N LYS A 93 17.12 28.46 -15.84
CA LYS A 93 16.48 27.31 -15.22
C LYS A 93 15.09 27.13 -15.80
N TRP A 94 14.70 25.87 -15.93
CA TRP A 94 13.49 25.50 -16.63
C TRP A 94 12.70 24.49 -15.81
N SER A 95 11.38 24.63 -15.85
CA SER A 95 10.42 23.72 -15.21
C SER A 95 9.52 23.10 -16.29
N PRO A 96 8.87 21.96 -16.01
CA PRO A 96 7.91 21.39 -16.94
C PRO A 96 6.82 22.40 -17.32
N ASP A 97 6.47 22.41 -18.60
CA ASP A 97 5.40 23.21 -19.15
C ASP A 97 4.22 22.30 -19.53
N GLY A 98 3.28 22.17 -18.60
CA GLY A 98 2.17 21.22 -18.68
C GLY A 98 2.37 20.03 -17.74
N THR A 99 2.13 18.82 -18.23
CA THR A 99 2.22 17.59 -17.43
C THR A 99 3.66 17.27 -17.08
N ALA A 100 3.98 17.30 -15.79
CA ALA A 100 5.30 16.92 -15.29
C ALA A 100 5.48 15.40 -15.30
N THR A 101 6.68 14.95 -15.70
CA THR A 101 7.08 13.53 -15.75
C THR A 101 8.54 13.39 -15.27
N TYR A 102 8.99 12.20 -14.88
CA TYR A 102 10.38 12.01 -14.39
C TYR A 102 11.44 12.37 -15.45
N GLU A 103 11.12 12.16 -16.73
CA GLU A 103 12.01 12.40 -17.87
C GLU A 103 12.39 13.88 -18.01
N HIS A 104 11.56 14.80 -17.50
CA HIS A 104 11.90 16.22 -17.44
C HIS A 104 13.16 16.48 -16.58
N TRP A 105 13.45 15.62 -15.61
CA TRP A 105 14.66 15.66 -14.79
C TRP A 105 15.77 14.72 -15.29
N GLY A 106 15.56 14.08 -16.44
CA GLY A 106 16.54 13.20 -17.09
C GLY A 106 16.46 11.73 -16.70
N ALA A 107 15.38 11.29 -16.02
CA ALA A 107 15.12 9.86 -15.89
C ALA A 107 14.95 9.22 -17.28
N THR A 108 15.44 8.01 -17.45
CA THR A 108 15.42 7.34 -18.76
C THR A 108 14.26 6.37 -18.89
N ALA A 109 13.67 5.95 -17.77
CA ALA A 109 12.69 4.87 -17.70
C ALA A 109 13.24 3.53 -18.28
N SER A 110 14.57 3.34 -18.22
CA SER A 110 15.25 2.12 -18.65
C SER A 110 15.80 1.34 -17.45
N ASP A 111 15.72 0.00 -17.51
CA ASP A 111 16.30 -0.91 -16.49
C ASP A 111 17.85 -0.88 -16.44
N SER A 112 18.48 0.07 -17.14
CA SER A 112 19.93 0.17 -17.30
C SER A 112 20.57 1.34 -16.52
N SER A 113 19.86 2.44 -16.29
CA SER A 113 20.41 3.62 -15.61
C SER A 113 19.76 3.86 -14.26
N ASP A 114 20.55 4.32 -13.29
CA ASP A 114 20.03 4.74 -12.00
C ASP A 114 19.34 6.10 -12.09
N ASP A 115 18.01 6.10 -11.98
CA ASP A 115 17.15 7.28 -12.07
C ASP A 115 16.88 7.95 -10.71
N THR A 116 17.52 7.49 -9.61
CA THR A 116 17.24 7.95 -8.24
C THR A 116 17.26 9.48 -8.09
N VAL A 117 18.28 10.14 -8.65
CA VAL A 117 18.44 11.59 -8.55
C VAL A 117 17.33 12.33 -9.31
N ALA A 118 16.97 11.85 -10.50
CA ALA A 118 15.93 12.46 -11.31
C ALA A 118 14.55 12.30 -10.65
N LEU A 119 14.24 11.10 -10.14
CA LEU A 119 12.99 10.84 -9.43
C LEU A 119 12.87 11.72 -8.19
N ARG A 120 13.92 11.81 -7.36
CA ARG A 120 13.92 12.66 -6.17
C ARG A 120 13.69 14.12 -6.51
N ALA A 121 14.41 14.66 -7.50
CA ALA A 121 14.26 16.06 -7.91
C ALA A 121 12.85 16.35 -8.47
N ALA A 122 12.26 15.40 -9.20
CA ALA A 122 10.91 15.50 -9.72
C ALA A 122 9.86 15.50 -8.59
N HIS A 123 9.99 14.61 -7.62
CA HIS A 123 9.10 14.57 -6.45
C HIS A 123 9.21 15.86 -5.62
N ASP A 124 10.42 16.32 -5.31
CA ASP A 124 10.63 17.54 -4.52
C ASP A 124 10.01 18.77 -5.19
N TRP A 125 10.17 18.89 -6.51
CA TRP A 125 9.56 19.96 -7.27
C TRP A 125 8.04 19.84 -7.31
N ALA A 126 7.50 18.66 -7.61
CA ALA A 126 6.07 18.41 -7.67
C ALA A 126 5.38 18.71 -6.33
N MET A 127 6.01 18.29 -5.23
CA MET A 127 5.54 18.53 -3.87
C MET A 127 5.45 20.02 -3.53
N LYS A 128 6.53 20.77 -3.79
CA LYS A 128 6.60 22.21 -3.47
C LYS A 128 5.68 23.06 -4.33
N ASN A 129 5.44 22.64 -5.58
CA ASN A 129 4.62 23.37 -6.53
C ASN A 129 3.17 22.87 -6.59
N ASN A 130 2.83 21.80 -5.86
CA ASN A 130 1.51 21.16 -5.89
C ASN A 130 1.04 20.79 -7.31
N VAL A 131 1.98 20.30 -8.13
CA VAL A 131 1.73 19.91 -9.53
C VAL A 131 1.67 18.38 -9.61
N PRO A 132 0.67 17.79 -10.30
CA PRO A 132 0.61 16.36 -10.50
C PRO A 132 1.81 15.83 -11.30
N LEU A 133 2.36 14.70 -10.85
CA LEU A 133 3.45 13.98 -11.52
C LEU A 133 2.87 12.75 -12.21
N ARG A 134 3.16 12.60 -13.51
CA ARG A 134 2.60 11.57 -14.39
C ARG A 134 3.73 10.89 -15.17
N PRO A 135 4.56 10.06 -14.52
CA PRO A 135 5.65 9.38 -15.21
C PRO A 135 5.13 8.47 -16.32
N GLN A 136 5.98 8.25 -17.31
CA GLN A 136 5.66 7.39 -18.45
C GLN A 136 5.72 5.91 -18.03
N GLY A 137 5.30 5.04 -18.94
CA GLY A 137 5.54 3.61 -18.82
C GLY A 137 7.03 3.30 -19.03
N GLY A 138 7.61 2.47 -18.17
CA GLY A 138 9.00 2.05 -18.20
C GLY A 138 9.46 1.51 -16.84
N VAL A 139 10.75 1.15 -16.79
CA VAL A 139 11.40 0.64 -15.56
C VAL A 139 12.38 1.69 -15.07
N TYR A 140 12.06 2.33 -13.95
CA TYR A 140 12.93 3.29 -13.28
C TYR A 140 13.77 2.55 -12.26
N ARG A 141 15.04 2.31 -12.59
CA ARG A 141 15.98 1.66 -11.68
C ARG A 141 16.44 2.68 -10.63
N VAL A 142 16.37 2.31 -9.35
CA VAL A 142 16.75 3.18 -8.23
C VAL A 142 17.67 2.45 -7.25
N SER A 143 18.53 3.22 -6.58
CA SER A 143 19.50 2.73 -5.59
C SER A 143 19.30 3.33 -4.19
N GLY A 144 18.37 4.29 -4.03
CA GLY A 144 18.14 4.98 -2.77
C GLY A 144 16.75 5.57 -2.64
N THR A 145 16.50 6.26 -1.52
CA THR A 145 15.24 6.97 -1.25
C THR A 145 14.90 7.95 -2.38
N ILE A 146 13.64 7.93 -2.83
CA ILE A 146 13.14 8.78 -3.92
C ILE A 146 12.09 9.80 -3.46
N ILE A 147 11.49 9.59 -2.29
CA ILE A 147 10.65 10.59 -1.61
C ILE A 147 11.14 10.62 -0.16
N ASP A 148 11.58 11.78 0.28
CA ASP A 148 11.93 12.04 1.66
C ASP A 148 11.22 13.33 2.05
N TYR A 149 10.02 13.24 2.62
CA TYR A 149 9.25 14.41 3.06
C TYR A 149 9.16 14.46 4.58
N ASP A 150 9.46 15.63 5.13
CA ASP A 150 9.35 15.94 6.55
C ASP A 150 8.69 17.32 6.73
N VAL A 151 7.54 17.37 7.41
CA VAL A 151 6.80 18.62 7.65
C VAL A 151 7.66 19.69 8.32
N GLN A 152 8.55 19.33 9.24
CA GLN A 152 9.38 20.30 9.97
C GLN A 152 10.45 20.92 9.07
N ARG A 153 10.95 20.16 8.10
CA ARG A 153 11.95 20.62 7.13
C ARG A 153 11.33 21.33 5.94
N ASP A 154 10.26 20.76 5.38
CA ASP A 154 9.71 21.12 4.08
C ASP A 154 8.46 22.01 4.18
N GLY A 155 7.87 22.12 5.38
CA GLY A 155 6.65 22.88 5.64
C GLY A 155 5.36 22.15 5.27
N THR A 156 4.23 22.70 5.71
CA THR A 156 2.90 22.08 5.63
C THR A 156 2.20 22.22 4.28
N ASN A 157 2.74 23.03 3.36
CA ASN A 157 2.08 23.36 2.09
C ASN A 157 2.47 22.45 0.92
N CYS A 158 3.27 21.41 1.18
CA CYS A 158 3.65 20.42 0.20
C CYS A 158 2.59 19.33 0.08
N SER A 159 2.29 18.92 -1.15
CA SER A 159 1.39 17.79 -1.44
C SER A 159 1.84 17.06 -2.69
N LEU A 160 1.63 15.74 -2.78
CA LEU A 160 2.03 14.96 -3.94
C LEU A 160 0.81 14.28 -4.57
N ASN A 161 0.65 14.45 -5.87
CA ASN A 161 -0.26 13.64 -6.68
C ASN A 161 0.54 12.91 -7.76
N LEU A 162 1.02 11.71 -7.43
CA LEU A 162 1.76 10.84 -8.32
C LEU A 162 0.83 9.77 -8.89
N VAL A 163 0.68 9.72 -10.21
CA VAL A 163 -0.11 8.69 -10.89
C VAL A 163 0.73 8.12 -12.03
N GLY A 164 1.14 6.86 -11.90
CA GLY A 164 1.82 6.14 -12.96
C GLY A 164 0.90 5.78 -14.12
N ASP A 165 1.50 5.31 -15.22
CA ASP A 165 0.82 4.89 -16.44
C ASP A 165 0.09 3.53 -16.29
N GLY A 166 0.22 2.89 -15.11
CA GLY A 166 -0.45 1.65 -14.77
C GLY A 166 0.44 0.70 -13.95
N ILE A 167 -0.23 -0.21 -13.24
CA ILE A 167 0.41 -1.38 -12.61
C ILE A 167 1.25 -2.12 -13.64
N GLU A 168 2.48 -2.48 -13.27
CA GLU A 168 3.52 -3.10 -14.12
C GLU A 168 3.95 -2.28 -15.35
N ARG A 169 3.30 -1.16 -15.66
CA ARG A 169 3.69 -0.25 -16.75
C ARG A 169 4.66 0.80 -16.26
N THR A 170 4.36 1.47 -15.15
CA THR A 170 5.32 2.31 -14.42
C THR A 170 5.90 1.47 -13.29
N LYS A 171 7.15 1.05 -13.42
CA LYS A 171 7.81 0.17 -12.44
C LYS A 171 9.03 0.85 -11.83
N ILE A 172 9.10 0.89 -10.50
CA ILE A 172 10.28 1.33 -9.75
C ILE A 172 11.02 0.09 -9.29
N LYS A 173 12.22 -0.15 -9.83
CA LYS A 173 13.04 -1.32 -9.50
C LYS A 173 14.17 -0.92 -8.56
N VAL A 174 14.10 -1.40 -7.33
CA VAL A 174 15.06 -1.09 -6.26
C VAL A 174 16.22 -2.07 -6.35
N THR A 175 17.44 -1.56 -6.53
CA THR A 175 18.63 -2.39 -6.81
C THR A 175 19.65 -2.46 -5.68
N ALA A 176 19.38 -1.76 -4.59
CA ALA A 176 20.08 -1.87 -3.32
C ALA A 176 19.14 -1.41 -2.20
N ALA A 177 19.41 -1.84 -0.97
CA ALA A 177 18.70 -1.33 0.20
C ALA A 177 18.83 0.20 0.27
N PRO A 178 17.73 0.97 0.39
CA PRO A 178 17.77 2.43 0.32
C PRO A 178 18.42 3.12 1.53
N GLY A 179 18.98 2.37 2.48
CA GLY A 179 19.58 2.85 3.73
C GLY A 179 18.56 3.09 4.86
N ASP A 180 17.36 3.58 4.52
CA ASP A 180 16.21 3.73 5.43
C ASP A 180 14.95 3.21 4.73
N PHE A 181 14.09 4.08 4.18
CA PHE A 181 12.92 3.71 3.36
C PHE A 181 13.02 4.30 1.95
N LEU A 182 12.42 3.63 0.96
CA LEU A 182 12.32 4.17 -0.40
C LEU A 182 11.49 5.46 -0.46
N ILE A 183 10.38 5.50 0.29
CA ILE A 183 9.42 6.60 0.36
C ILE A 183 9.14 6.91 1.83
N LYS A 184 9.42 8.15 2.24
CA LYS A 184 9.18 8.67 3.59
C LYS A 184 8.24 9.86 3.54
N ILE A 185 7.17 9.78 4.31
CA ILE A 185 6.17 10.84 4.48
C ILE A 185 5.97 11.02 5.98
N VAL A 186 6.60 12.06 6.52
CA VAL A 186 6.70 12.27 7.97
C VAL A 186 6.07 13.61 8.35
N GLY A 187 5.07 13.56 9.22
CA GLY A 187 4.51 14.73 9.89
C GLY A 187 5.43 15.27 10.98
N ASP A 188 5.00 16.31 11.67
CA ASP A 188 5.75 16.78 12.83
C ASP A 188 5.63 15.76 13.99
N THR A 189 6.77 15.23 14.39
CA THR A 189 6.91 14.18 15.41
C THR A 189 7.38 14.71 16.76
N SER A 190 7.51 16.01 16.93
CA SER A 190 8.02 16.63 18.16
C SER A 190 7.07 16.50 19.35
N ALA A 191 5.76 16.42 19.10
CA ALA A 191 4.74 16.20 20.10
C ALA A 191 3.42 15.71 19.47
N TYR A 192 2.53 15.16 20.31
CA TYR A 192 1.16 14.86 19.90
C TYR A 192 0.41 16.15 19.50
N ASN A 193 -0.53 16.04 18.55
CA ASN A 193 -1.31 17.14 17.94
C ASN A 193 -0.51 18.14 17.09
N GLN A 194 0.74 17.83 16.73
CA GLN A 194 1.47 18.64 15.76
C GLN A 194 0.97 18.40 14.32
N PRO A 195 1.32 19.26 13.36
CA PRO A 195 0.81 19.13 11.99
C PRO A 195 1.18 17.79 11.35
N HIS A 196 0.16 17.07 10.88
CA HIS A 196 0.38 15.85 10.11
C HIS A 196 0.86 16.16 8.69
N ALA A 197 1.64 15.25 8.10
CA ALA A 197 1.83 15.20 6.65
C ALA A 197 0.48 14.87 5.97
N LYS A 198 0.07 15.66 4.96
CA LYS A 198 -1.25 15.50 4.33
C LYS A 198 -1.23 15.62 2.81
N PHE A 199 -2.24 15.03 2.19
CA PHE A 199 -2.54 15.17 0.76
C PHE A 199 -1.48 14.54 -0.15
N PHE A 200 -1.11 13.30 0.16
CA PHE A 200 -0.29 12.48 -0.73
C PHE A 200 -1.19 11.47 -1.41
N ASN A 201 -1.21 11.42 -2.73
CA ASN A 201 -1.89 10.41 -3.52
C ASN A 201 -0.85 9.75 -4.42
N ILE A 202 -0.56 8.48 -4.19
CA ILE A 202 0.36 7.68 -4.99
C ILE A 202 -0.46 6.54 -5.62
N GLU A 203 -0.46 6.48 -6.94
CA GLU A 203 -1.38 5.61 -7.67
C GLU A 203 -0.76 4.96 -8.92
N ASN A 204 -1.25 3.77 -9.27
CA ASN A 204 -1.03 3.10 -10.57
C ASN A 204 0.45 2.85 -10.91
N LEU A 205 1.21 2.26 -9.98
CA LEU A 205 2.60 1.87 -10.22
C LEU A 205 2.97 0.58 -9.48
N SER A 206 4.08 -0.03 -9.92
CA SER A 206 4.70 -1.17 -9.26
C SER A 206 6.04 -0.79 -8.63
N ILE A 207 6.37 -1.43 -7.52
CA ILE A 207 7.67 -1.37 -6.86
C ILE A 207 8.20 -2.80 -6.77
N GLU A 208 9.43 -3.02 -7.25
CA GLU A 208 10.05 -4.34 -7.29
C GLU A 208 11.41 -4.29 -6.58
N GLY A 209 11.58 -5.11 -5.55
CA GLY A 209 12.86 -5.37 -4.90
C GLY A 209 13.63 -6.51 -5.56
N ASP A 210 14.82 -6.77 -5.06
CA ASP A 210 15.70 -7.84 -5.54
C ASP A 210 15.40 -9.22 -4.90
N GLY A 211 14.50 -9.29 -3.93
CA GLY A 211 14.15 -10.50 -3.19
C GLY A 211 15.13 -10.90 -2.09
N GLU A 212 16.25 -10.19 -1.95
CA GLU A 212 17.37 -10.58 -1.09
C GLU A 212 17.70 -9.50 -0.06
N SER A 213 17.81 -8.25 -0.51
CA SER A 213 18.14 -7.09 0.31
C SER A 213 16.97 -6.67 1.17
N THR A 214 17.27 -6.21 2.39
CA THR A 214 16.26 -5.58 3.24
C THR A 214 15.81 -4.25 2.62
N ILE A 215 14.68 -4.26 1.93
CA ILE A 215 14.07 -3.10 1.26
C ILE A 215 12.80 -2.73 2.00
N ASP A 216 12.88 -1.66 2.79
CA ASP A 216 11.72 -1.02 3.39
C ASP A 216 11.17 0.04 2.41
N VAL A 217 9.87 -0.02 2.10
CA VAL A 217 9.26 0.73 0.99
C VAL A 217 8.64 2.04 1.48
N PHE A 218 7.55 1.98 2.25
CA PHE A 218 6.84 3.16 2.74
C PHE A 218 7.01 3.33 4.25
N SER A 219 7.47 4.51 4.68
CA SER A 219 7.37 5.00 6.06
C SER A 219 6.39 6.17 6.10
N ILE A 220 5.26 5.96 6.77
CA ILE A 220 4.18 6.94 6.89
C ILE A 220 4.01 7.25 8.37
N VAL A 221 4.46 8.42 8.82
CA VAL A 221 4.52 8.75 10.24
C VAL A 221 3.78 10.06 10.50
N CYS A 222 2.88 10.09 11.49
CA CYS A 222 2.07 11.25 11.85
C CYS A 222 1.43 11.89 10.61
N ALA A 223 0.66 11.10 9.86
CA ALA A 223 0.17 11.49 8.54
C ALA A 223 -1.35 11.33 8.44
N GLY A 224 -1.99 12.05 7.52
CA GLY A 224 -3.41 11.90 7.25
C GLY A 224 -3.76 12.22 5.80
N LYS A 225 -4.77 11.56 5.23
CA LYS A 225 -5.10 11.73 3.80
C LYS A 225 -3.90 11.44 2.89
N VAL A 226 -3.19 10.35 3.20
CA VAL A 226 -2.11 9.79 2.40
C VAL A 226 -2.68 8.53 1.76
N HIS A 227 -3.01 8.56 0.48
CA HIS A 227 -3.66 7.47 -0.22
C HIS A 227 -2.63 6.70 -1.05
N LEU A 228 -2.63 5.37 -0.88
CA LEU A 228 -1.90 4.45 -1.75
C LEU A 228 -2.97 3.66 -2.52
N LYS A 229 -3.05 3.85 -3.83
CA LYS A 229 -4.13 3.30 -4.65
C LYS A 229 -3.59 2.49 -5.80
N ARG A 230 -4.06 1.24 -5.96
CA ARG A 230 -3.58 0.37 -7.05
C ARG A 230 -2.06 0.38 -7.13
N ILE A 231 -1.42 0.00 -6.02
CA ILE A 231 0.04 -0.12 -5.90
C ILE A 231 0.39 -1.60 -5.81
N ASN A 232 1.36 -2.04 -6.61
CA ASN A 232 1.92 -3.38 -6.46
C ASN A 232 3.32 -3.34 -5.87
N VAL A 233 3.64 -4.24 -4.94
CA VAL A 233 4.97 -4.36 -4.34
C VAL A 233 5.44 -5.81 -4.37
N PHE A 234 6.58 -6.07 -4.99
CA PHE A 234 7.10 -7.42 -5.18
C PHE A 234 8.49 -7.58 -4.58
N ASN A 235 8.76 -8.73 -3.97
CA ASN A 235 10.11 -9.15 -3.59
C ASN A 235 10.87 -8.13 -2.73
N CYS A 236 10.16 -7.31 -1.94
CA CYS A 236 10.77 -6.41 -0.97
C CYS A 236 10.86 -7.12 0.38
N ARG A 237 12.06 -7.58 0.74
CA ARG A 237 12.31 -8.17 2.06
C ARG A 237 12.34 -7.03 3.09
N GLY A 238 11.32 -6.86 3.91
CA GLY A 238 11.23 -5.72 4.82
C GLY A 238 9.79 -5.22 4.96
N TYR A 239 9.63 -4.00 5.46
CA TYR A 239 8.33 -3.33 5.53
C TYR A 239 7.90 -2.87 4.14
N VAL A 240 6.76 -3.37 3.66
CA VAL A 240 6.06 -2.70 2.57
C VAL A 240 5.50 -1.38 3.08
N VAL A 241 4.75 -1.42 4.18
CA VAL A 241 4.26 -0.20 4.84
C VAL A 241 4.55 -0.26 6.32
N ARG A 242 5.31 0.71 6.83
CA ARG A 242 5.40 1.02 8.25
C ARG A 242 4.66 2.32 8.50
N ALA A 243 3.43 2.21 8.99
CA ALA A 243 2.61 3.36 9.33
C ALA A 243 2.50 3.55 10.85
N LEU A 244 2.91 4.71 11.32
CA LEU A 244 2.78 5.13 12.71
C LEU A 244 1.92 6.39 12.76
N GLU A 245 0.74 6.31 13.33
CA GLU A 245 -0.23 7.44 13.36
C GLU A 245 -0.65 7.91 11.96
N TRP A 246 -1.17 6.98 11.15
CA TRP A 246 -1.71 7.26 9.81
C TRP A 246 -3.24 7.31 9.78
N TRP A 247 -3.81 8.39 9.25
CA TRP A 247 -5.23 8.75 9.42
C TRP A 247 -5.97 8.93 8.08
N ASP A 248 -7.28 8.65 8.09
CA ASP A 248 -8.26 9.06 7.06
C ASP A 248 -7.78 8.78 5.63
N SER A 249 -7.46 7.51 5.35
CA SER A 249 -6.76 7.15 4.12
C SER A 249 -7.29 5.86 3.49
N GLU A 250 -7.14 5.80 2.18
CA GLU A 250 -7.41 4.61 1.38
C GLU A 250 -6.09 3.89 1.14
N PHE A 251 -6.09 2.59 1.42
CA PHE A 251 -4.94 1.72 1.31
C PHE A 251 -5.26 0.52 0.42
N ASP A 252 -5.15 0.73 -0.89
CA ASP A 252 -5.34 -0.28 -1.93
C ASP A 252 -3.98 -0.67 -2.51
N LEU A 253 -3.43 -1.76 -1.98
CA LEU A 253 -2.11 -2.27 -2.32
C LEU A 253 -2.18 -3.79 -2.48
N SER A 254 -1.45 -4.31 -3.46
CA SER A 254 -1.11 -5.72 -3.59
C SER A 254 0.37 -5.91 -3.28
N CYS A 255 0.74 -6.77 -2.33
CA CYS A 255 2.14 -7.17 -2.18
C CYS A 255 2.33 -8.67 -2.28
N THR A 256 3.49 -9.07 -2.81
CA THR A 256 3.85 -10.47 -3.01
C THR A 256 5.28 -10.72 -2.54
N ARG A 257 5.50 -11.78 -1.75
CA ARG A 257 6.83 -12.19 -1.25
C ARG A 257 7.56 -11.10 -0.44
N CYS A 258 6.79 -10.34 0.34
CA CYS A 258 7.29 -9.24 1.18
C CYS A 258 7.28 -9.61 2.67
N GLY A 259 7.88 -8.74 3.51
CA GLY A 259 8.18 -9.04 4.92
C GLY A 259 9.59 -9.60 5.10
N ASP A 260 10.04 -9.79 6.35
CA ASP A 260 11.34 -10.36 6.67
C ASP A 260 11.21 -11.46 7.72
N ASP A 261 11.48 -12.69 7.30
CA ASP A 261 11.50 -13.89 8.15
C ASP A 261 12.75 -13.98 9.05
N GLY A 262 13.73 -13.11 8.81
CA GLY A 262 15.01 -13.14 9.48
C GLY A 262 16.00 -14.20 8.96
N LEU A 263 15.65 -14.95 7.92
CA LEU A 263 16.47 -16.08 7.45
C LEU A 263 17.67 -15.70 6.54
N GLY A 264 17.90 -14.41 6.27
CA GLY A 264 18.94 -13.93 5.36
C GLY A 264 18.81 -14.48 3.94
N ALA A 265 19.73 -14.12 3.04
CA ALA A 265 19.75 -14.55 1.63
C ALA A 265 20.07 -16.05 1.40
N ASN A 266 20.23 -16.83 2.48
CA ASN A 266 20.85 -18.17 2.43
C ASN A 266 19.99 -19.30 2.99
N SER A 267 18.67 -19.14 3.10
CA SER A 267 17.79 -20.26 3.50
C SER A 267 17.50 -21.21 2.33
N GLY A 268 18.56 -21.84 1.82
CA GLY A 268 18.49 -23.07 1.05
C GLY A 268 18.37 -24.26 2.01
N SER A 269 17.19 -24.87 2.02
CA SER A 269 16.90 -26.30 2.22
C SER A 269 17.56 -27.18 3.30
N ASN A 270 18.55 -26.79 4.12
CA ASN A 270 19.10 -27.68 5.17
C ASN A 270 20.05 -27.01 6.20
N GLY A 271 19.85 -25.74 6.56
CA GLY A 271 20.75 -25.02 7.49
C GLY A 271 20.06 -24.59 8.78
N THR A 272 20.63 -24.94 9.92
CA THR A 272 20.19 -24.61 11.29
C THR A 272 19.73 -23.15 11.42
N GLN A 273 18.45 -22.95 11.74
CA GLN A 273 17.81 -21.64 11.88
C GLN A 273 18.41 -20.84 13.05
N VAL A 274 19.25 -19.85 12.76
CA VAL A 274 19.56 -18.80 13.74
C VAL A 274 18.55 -17.69 13.52
N LYS A 275 17.46 -17.67 14.31
CA LYS A 275 16.46 -16.60 14.29
C LYS A 275 17.14 -15.28 14.69
N PRO A 276 17.21 -14.25 13.84
CA PRO A 276 17.58 -12.92 14.32
C PRO A 276 16.46 -12.36 15.21
N ALA A 277 16.83 -11.41 16.07
CA ALA A 277 15.99 -10.93 17.17
C ALA A 277 14.76 -10.10 16.74
N PHE A 278 14.65 -9.68 15.48
CA PHE A 278 13.51 -8.91 15.01
C PHE A 278 13.12 -9.28 13.57
N GLN A 279 11.92 -9.84 13.44
CA GLN A 279 11.30 -10.22 12.17
C GLN A 279 10.31 -9.12 11.76
N LYS A 280 10.26 -8.76 10.48
CA LYS A 280 9.45 -7.62 10.00
C LYS A 280 8.16 -8.13 9.35
N PRO A 281 6.97 -7.81 9.88
CA PRO A 281 5.75 -8.02 9.13
C PRO A 281 5.74 -7.15 7.87
N ALA A 282 5.02 -7.57 6.83
CA ALA A 282 4.97 -6.80 5.59
C ALA A 282 4.32 -5.42 5.81
N ILE A 283 3.28 -5.35 6.65
CA ILE A 283 2.59 -4.10 6.99
C ILE A 283 2.47 -3.94 8.51
N VAL A 284 2.80 -2.76 9.02
CA VAL A 284 2.64 -2.37 10.42
C VAL A 284 1.80 -1.12 10.53
N PHE A 285 0.76 -1.18 11.35
CA PHE A 285 0.03 -0.04 11.87
C PHE A 285 0.26 0.07 13.37
N ASN A 286 0.72 1.23 13.83
CA ASN A 286 0.93 1.45 15.26
C ASN A 286 0.84 2.93 15.64
N TYR A 287 1.05 3.25 16.91
CA TYR A 287 1.27 4.61 17.39
C TYR A 287 2.76 5.00 17.32
N TYR A 288 3.06 6.30 17.33
CA TYR A 288 4.43 6.81 17.25
C TYR A 288 4.98 7.17 18.64
N PHE A 289 4.20 7.87 19.46
CA PHE A 289 4.67 8.43 20.74
C PHE A 289 4.79 7.39 21.85
N ALA A 290 5.74 7.55 22.78
CA ALA A 290 6.08 6.56 23.82
C ALA A 290 4.91 6.08 24.73
N SER A 291 3.79 6.80 24.77
CA SER A 291 2.59 6.39 25.50
C SER A 291 1.38 6.55 24.60
N ALA A 292 0.48 5.56 24.55
CA ALA A 292 -0.74 5.72 23.79
C ALA A 292 -1.61 6.78 24.45
N VAL A 293 -1.86 7.86 23.71
CA VAL A 293 -2.78 8.92 24.06
C VAL A 293 -4.18 8.57 23.55
N ALA A 294 -5.22 9.09 24.20
CA ALA A 294 -6.58 8.95 23.70
C ALA A 294 -6.64 9.55 22.28
N ASN A 295 -6.84 8.70 21.27
CA ASN A 295 -6.82 9.02 19.84
C ASN A 295 -5.47 8.95 19.11
N SER A 296 -4.37 8.50 19.71
CA SER A 296 -3.11 8.24 18.99
C SER A 296 -3.03 6.79 18.50
N ALA A 297 -2.88 6.61 17.19
CA ALA A 297 -2.48 5.41 16.43
C ALA A 297 -2.96 5.59 14.97
N CYS A 298 -2.91 4.54 14.15
CA CYS A 298 -3.57 4.53 12.86
C CYS A 298 -5.10 4.51 13.01
N ASN A 299 -5.80 5.30 12.20
CA ASN A 299 -7.23 5.55 12.35
C ASN A 299 -7.95 5.75 11.01
N ASN A 300 -9.16 5.18 10.85
CA ASN A 300 -9.97 5.34 9.64
C ASN A 300 -9.22 4.94 8.35
N ILE A 301 -8.55 3.78 8.37
CA ILE A 301 -7.84 3.25 7.19
C ILE A 301 -8.71 2.22 6.49
N TYR A 302 -9.01 2.46 5.22
CA TYR A 302 -9.85 1.58 4.41
C TYR A 302 -9.00 0.74 3.45
N MET A 303 -9.08 -0.58 3.57
CA MET A 303 -8.46 -1.57 2.69
C MET A 303 -9.55 -2.28 1.86
N PRO A 304 -9.71 -1.95 0.56
CA PRO A 304 -10.79 -2.46 -0.28
C PRO A 304 -10.63 -3.95 -0.63
N LYS A 305 -11.59 -4.50 -1.36
CA LYS A 305 -11.56 -5.90 -1.85
C LYS A 305 -10.38 -6.21 -2.78
N THR A 306 -9.81 -5.18 -3.40
CA THR A 306 -8.63 -5.28 -4.28
C THR A 306 -7.32 -5.30 -3.49
N PHE A 307 -7.33 -5.01 -2.19
CA PHE A 307 -6.17 -5.16 -1.33
C PHE A 307 -5.77 -6.62 -1.22
N GLN A 308 -4.48 -6.91 -1.41
CA GLN A 308 -3.97 -8.28 -1.40
C GLN A 308 -2.59 -8.35 -0.75
N ILE A 309 -2.39 -9.35 0.10
CA ILE A 309 -1.05 -9.79 0.51
C ILE A 309 -0.92 -11.24 0.14
N GLU A 310 0.07 -11.57 -0.68
CA GLU A 310 0.33 -12.92 -1.17
C GLU A 310 1.71 -13.35 -0.72
N SER A 311 1.81 -14.57 -0.19
CA SER A 311 3.11 -15.19 0.08
C SER A 311 4.00 -14.33 0.98
N SER A 312 3.46 -13.78 2.08
CA SER A 312 4.28 -13.02 3.02
C SER A 312 5.35 -13.91 3.64
N ARG A 313 6.59 -13.40 3.74
CA ARG A 313 7.72 -14.15 4.34
C ARG A 313 7.57 -14.30 5.85
N HIS A 314 6.85 -13.38 6.47
CA HIS A 314 6.54 -13.35 7.90
C HIS A 314 5.03 -13.07 8.09
N THR A 315 4.63 -12.61 9.28
CA THR A 315 3.30 -12.03 9.54
C THR A 315 2.96 -11.00 8.47
N ALA A 316 1.79 -11.14 7.86
CA ALA A 316 1.38 -10.24 6.78
C ALA A 316 1.10 -8.84 7.34
N MET A 317 0.40 -8.75 8.47
CA MET A 317 0.00 -7.50 9.08
C MET A 317 0.12 -7.51 10.61
N TYR A 318 0.61 -6.41 11.18
CA TYR A 318 0.56 -6.14 12.61
C TYR A 318 -0.19 -4.84 12.88
N TRP A 319 -1.25 -4.91 13.69
CA TRP A 319 -2.01 -3.77 14.17
C TRP A 319 -1.75 -3.63 15.67
N GLY A 320 -0.89 -2.67 16.01
CA GLY A 320 -0.48 -2.38 17.38
C GLY A 320 -1.44 -1.46 18.13
N PRO A 321 -1.04 -1.01 19.32
CA PRO A 321 -1.98 -0.39 20.25
C PRO A 321 -2.67 0.85 19.70
N GLY A 322 -3.97 0.93 19.99
CA GLY A 322 -4.79 2.07 19.59
C GLY A 322 -5.17 2.09 18.11
N THR A 323 -4.61 1.23 17.24
CA THR A 323 -5.01 1.08 15.84
C THR A 323 -6.50 0.81 15.79
N ARG A 324 -7.25 1.66 15.07
CA ARG A 324 -8.71 1.66 15.19
C ARG A 324 -9.46 2.13 13.97
N LYS A 325 -10.72 1.70 13.86
CA LYS A 325 -11.60 2.05 12.74
C LYS A 325 -10.96 1.74 11.39
N CYS A 326 -10.02 0.80 11.37
CA CYS A 326 -9.48 0.26 10.13
C CYS A 326 -10.44 -0.82 9.64
N ALA A 327 -10.64 -0.88 8.33
CA ALA A 327 -11.54 -1.83 7.70
C ALA A 327 -10.80 -2.64 6.63
N LEU A 328 -10.77 -3.96 6.79
CA LEU A 328 -10.15 -4.91 5.85
C LEU A 328 -11.22 -5.74 5.13
N TYR A 329 -11.26 -5.62 3.81
CA TYR A 329 -12.11 -6.41 2.91
C TYR A 329 -11.33 -7.31 1.95
N GLY A 330 -10.01 -7.14 1.88
CA GLY A 330 -9.14 -7.76 0.89
C GLY A 330 -8.82 -9.23 1.15
N LYS A 331 -7.74 -9.69 0.52
CA LYS A 331 -7.21 -11.05 0.66
C LYS A 331 -5.85 -11.05 1.37
N ILE A 332 -5.64 -12.01 2.25
CA ILE A 332 -4.30 -12.38 2.75
C ILE A 332 -4.10 -13.86 2.47
N HIS A 333 -2.98 -14.19 1.84
CA HIS A 333 -2.63 -15.53 1.43
C HIS A 333 -1.21 -15.85 1.88
N GLY A 334 -1.04 -16.97 2.58
CA GLY A 334 0.27 -17.41 3.07
C GLY A 334 1.27 -17.75 1.96
N TYR A 335 2.50 -18.09 2.36
CA TYR A 335 3.54 -18.60 1.45
C TYR A 335 3.49 -20.14 1.44
N PRO A 336 2.94 -20.78 0.39
CA PRO A 336 3.06 -22.22 0.24
C PRO A 336 4.47 -22.59 -0.26
N PRO A 337 5.15 -23.63 0.26
CA PRO A 337 4.89 -24.43 1.46
C PRO A 337 5.97 -24.11 2.52
N GLN A 338 5.71 -23.19 3.44
CA GLN A 338 6.62 -22.98 4.58
C GLN A 338 6.04 -23.49 5.90
N GLU A 339 6.91 -24.14 6.68
CA GLU A 339 6.66 -24.70 8.02
C GLU A 339 6.56 -23.63 9.12
N ILE A 340 6.65 -22.33 8.79
CA ILE A 340 6.81 -21.28 9.82
C ILE A 340 5.43 -20.75 10.26
N PRO A 341 5.04 -20.97 11.53
CA PRO A 341 3.67 -20.73 11.97
C PRO A 341 3.46 -19.28 12.43
N PHE A 342 3.58 -18.32 11.51
CA PHE A 342 3.32 -16.91 11.79
C PHE A 342 1.87 -16.56 11.52
N PRO A 343 1.23 -15.71 12.36
CA PRO A 343 -0.11 -15.28 12.06
C PRO A 343 -0.18 -14.37 10.84
N HIS A 344 -1.25 -14.47 10.05
CA HIS A 344 -1.52 -13.52 8.97
C HIS A 344 -1.72 -12.12 9.53
N LEU A 345 -2.58 -11.98 10.54
CA LEU A 345 -2.85 -10.72 11.21
C LEU A 345 -2.68 -10.85 12.73
N VAL A 346 -1.87 -9.96 13.30
CA VAL A 346 -1.78 -9.77 14.75
C VAL A 346 -2.45 -8.45 15.12
N MET A 347 -3.36 -8.51 16.09
CA MET A 347 -4.08 -7.37 16.65
C MET A 347 -3.71 -7.25 18.14
N ASP A 348 -2.75 -6.39 18.44
CA ASP A 348 -2.17 -6.23 19.76
C ASP A 348 -2.56 -4.87 20.35
N GLY A 349 -3.57 -4.86 21.21
CA GLY A 349 -4.15 -3.61 21.71
C GLY A 349 -4.92 -2.79 20.67
N ALA A 350 -5.15 -3.33 19.47
CA ALA A 350 -5.98 -2.72 18.43
C ALA A 350 -7.46 -2.73 18.84
N ARG A 351 -8.24 -1.71 18.45
CA ARG A 351 -9.63 -1.54 18.90
C ARG A 351 -10.56 -1.04 17.82
N GLN A 352 -11.84 -1.41 17.84
CA GLN A 352 -12.86 -0.86 16.93
C GLN A 352 -12.53 -1.07 15.44
N ASN A 353 -11.86 -2.16 15.09
CA ASN A 353 -11.54 -2.47 13.70
C ASN A 353 -12.54 -3.46 13.11
N PHE A 354 -12.63 -3.46 11.79
CA PHE A 354 -13.57 -4.28 11.03
C PHE A 354 -12.81 -5.15 10.03
N ILE A 355 -13.07 -6.45 10.04
CA ILE A 355 -12.60 -7.39 9.03
C ILE A 355 -13.86 -8.02 8.45
N ILE A 356 -14.24 -7.61 7.24
CA ILE A 356 -15.56 -7.91 6.68
C ILE A 356 -15.44 -8.51 5.29
N GLY A 357 -15.94 -9.73 5.11
CA GLY A 357 -15.91 -10.40 3.81
C GLY A 357 -14.49 -10.60 3.26
N ALA A 358 -13.50 -10.58 4.13
CA ALA A 358 -12.10 -10.79 3.78
C ALA A 358 -11.84 -12.28 3.51
N ASN A 359 -10.79 -12.57 2.76
CA ASN A 359 -10.35 -13.93 2.50
C ASN A 359 -8.94 -14.16 3.06
N LEU A 360 -8.81 -15.00 4.08
CA LEU A 360 -7.55 -15.35 4.72
C LEU A 360 -7.30 -16.84 4.49
N THR A 361 -6.39 -17.21 3.60
CA THR A 361 -6.15 -18.62 3.19
C THR A 361 -4.71 -19.07 3.35
N GLU A 362 -4.49 -20.38 3.27
CA GLU A 362 -3.18 -21.05 3.34
C GLU A 362 -2.39 -20.58 4.56
N CYS A 363 -3.05 -20.53 5.71
CA CYS A 363 -2.43 -20.18 6.98
C CYS A 363 -1.88 -21.44 7.66
N ASN A 364 -0.57 -21.51 7.83
CA ASN A 364 0.04 -22.50 8.71
C ASN A 364 0.06 -21.94 10.14
N GLY A 365 -0.85 -22.39 11.02
CA GLY A 365 -0.93 -21.95 12.41
C GLY A 365 -2.18 -21.12 12.75
N ILE A 366 -2.05 -19.79 12.82
CA ILE A 366 -3.13 -18.93 13.32
C ILE A 366 -3.43 -17.82 12.33
N ALA A 367 -4.61 -17.75 11.72
CA ALA A 367 -4.86 -16.68 10.74
C ALA A 367 -4.96 -15.30 11.42
N ILE A 368 -5.75 -15.19 12.48
CA ILE A 368 -5.88 -13.94 13.24
C ILE A 368 -5.57 -14.19 14.72
N ARG A 369 -4.66 -13.40 15.27
CA ARG A 369 -4.34 -13.42 16.69
C ARG A 369 -4.66 -12.08 17.35
N ILE A 370 -5.54 -12.09 18.34
CA ILE A 370 -5.91 -10.92 19.15
C ILE A 370 -5.23 -11.08 20.51
N ILE A 371 -4.37 -10.12 20.89
CA ILE A 371 -3.54 -10.17 22.10
C ILE A 371 -3.43 -8.81 22.80
N ASN A 372 -2.95 -8.82 24.04
CA ASN A 372 -2.67 -7.63 24.84
C ASN A 372 -1.23 -7.59 25.39
N GLU A 373 -0.27 -8.17 24.66
CA GLU A 373 1.13 -8.26 25.08
C GLU A 373 1.77 -6.88 25.31
N ASN A 374 1.31 -5.84 24.59
CA ASN A 374 1.77 -4.47 24.80
C ASN A 374 1.04 -3.72 25.93
N ALA A 375 0.36 -4.42 26.85
CA ALA A 375 -0.41 -3.87 27.97
C ALA A 375 -1.66 -3.04 27.58
N TYR A 376 -2.07 -3.08 26.31
CA TYR A 376 -3.31 -2.47 25.83
C TYR A 376 -4.34 -3.55 25.52
N ILE A 377 -5.56 -3.36 26.02
CA ILE A 377 -6.64 -4.34 25.84
C ILE A 377 -7.25 -4.16 24.44
N PRO A 378 -7.13 -5.14 23.53
CA PRO A 378 -7.80 -5.06 22.25
C PRO A 378 -9.31 -5.15 22.47
N THR A 379 -10.05 -4.21 21.87
CA THR A 379 -11.45 -3.98 22.26
C THR A 379 -12.35 -3.72 21.05
N GLU A 380 -13.56 -4.29 21.01
CA GLU A 380 -14.57 -3.98 19.98
C GLU A 380 -14.11 -4.25 18.53
N ASN A 381 -13.21 -5.21 18.32
CA ASN A 381 -12.88 -5.62 16.96
C ASN A 381 -13.93 -6.59 16.43
N MET A 382 -14.30 -6.45 15.16
CA MET A 382 -15.35 -7.22 14.52
C MET A 382 -14.82 -7.98 13.31
N ILE A 383 -14.97 -9.30 13.32
CA ILE A 383 -14.61 -10.20 12.22
C ILE A 383 -15.92 -10.80 11.70
N VAL A 384 -16.40 -10.36 10.54
CA VAL A 384 -17.75 -10.66 10.06
C VAL A 384 -17.77 -11.16 8.62
N GLY A 385 -18.37 -12.33 8.37
CA GLY A 385 -18.63 -12.85 7.02
C GLY A 385 -17.37 -13.12 6.19
N SER A 386 -16.22 -13.24 6.83
CA SER A 386 -14.93 -13.56 6.19
C SER A 386 -14.78 -15.07 5.97
N TYR A 387 -14.07 -15.45 4.90
CA TYR A 387 -13.57 -16.80 4.69
C TYR A 387 -12.19 -16.89 5.33
N ILE A 388 -12.02 -17.74 6.35
CA ILE A 388 -10.75 -17.89 7.06
C ILE A 388 -10.39 -19.36 7.08
N ASP A 389 -9.25 -19.70 6.49
CA ASP A 389 -8.74 -21.05 6.36
C ASP A 389 -7.36 -21.19 6.99
N ALA A 390 -7.22 -22.19 7.86
CA ALA A 390 -5.97 -22.56 8.49
C ALA A 390 -5.69 -24.04 8.20
N ASP A 391 -4.53 -24.32 7.60
CA ASP A 391 -4.08 -25.66 7.25
C ASP A 391 -3.67 -26.47 8.49
N SER A 392 -3.19 -25.76 9.51
CA SER A 392 -2.91 -26.29 10.85
C SER A 392 -3.23 -25.22 11.89
N GLY A 393 -3.77 -25.59 13.06
CA GLY A 393 -3.89 -24.68 14.21
C GLY A 393 -5.29 -24.11 14.49
N SER A 394 -5.45 -22.79 14.53
CA SER A 394 -6.75 -22.15 14.82
C SER A 394 -7.00 -20.96 13.92
N CYS A 395 -8.18 -20.83 13.31
CA CYS A 395 -8.45 -19.70 12.43
C CYS A 395 -8.35 -18.36 13.19
N VAL A 396 -8.95 -18.28 14.38
CA VAL A 396 -8.89 -17.09 15.24
C VAL A 396 -8.51 -17.48 16.66
N VAL A 397 -7.54 -16.77 17.24
CA VAL A 397 -7.19 -16.87 18.67
C VAL A 397 -7.42 -15.53 19.35
N ILE A 398 -8.13 -15.56 20.47
CA ILE A 398 -8.33 -14.42 21.36
C ILE A 398 -7.64 -14.73 22.69
N ASP A 399 -6.51 -14.07 22.95
CA ASP A 399 -5.75 -14.20 24.18
C ASP A 399 -5.52 -12.83 24.82
N GLY A 400 -6.56 -12.36 25.50
CA GLY A 400 -6.64 -11.01 26.02
C GLY A 400 -7.44 -10.14 25.07
N GLY A 401 -8.54 -9.58 25.58
CA GLY A 401 -9.40 -8.71 24.78
C GLY A 401 -10.78 -8.55 25.38
N ARG A 402 -11.46 -7.48 24.97
CA ARG A 402 -12.78 -7.13 25.47
C ARG A 402 -13.79 -6.88 24.35
N ARG A 403 -14.98 -7.50 24.41
CA ARG A 403 -16.06 -7.24 23.44
C ARG A 403 -15.65 -7.42 21.98
N ASN A 404 -14.71 -8.33 21.71
CA ASN A 404 -14.40 -8.70 20.33
C ASN A 404 -15.48 -9.64 19.81
N ILE A 405 -15.85 -9.47 18.54
CA ILE A 405 -16.94 -10.19 17.91
C ILE A 405 -16.38 -10.97 16.73
N VAL A 406 -16.66 -12.28 16.71
CA VAL A 406 -16.33 -13.17 15.59
C VAL A 406 -17.62 -13.82 15.09
N VAL A 407 -18.04 -13.45 13.88
CA VAL A 407 -19.23 -13.99 13.18
C VAL A 407 -18.84 -14.33 11.75
N GLY A 408 -18.38 -15.55 11.47
CA GLY A 408 -17.88 -15.81 10.11
C GLY A 408 -17.64 -17.27 9.79
N ASN A 409 -17.41 -17.50 8.49
CA ASN A 409 -17.09 -18.82 7.96
C ASN A 409 -15.61 -19.13 8.22
N CYS A 410 -15.30 -19.51 9.45
CA CYS A 410 -14.00 -20.08 9.78
C CYS A 410 -14.03 -21.55 9.34
N PHE A 411 -13.20 -21.89 8.36
CA PHE A 411 -12.99 -23.23 7.88
C PHE A 411 -11.65 -23.70 8.41
N ASP A 412 -11.67 -24.76 9.22
CA ASP A 412 -10.44 -25.40 9.65
C ASP A 412 -10.46 -26.84 9.14
N THR A 413 -9.37 -27.23 8.47
CA THR A 413 -9.19 -28.59 7.95
C THR A 413 -8.71 -29.55 9.02
N THR A 414 -8.06 -29.09 10.11
CA THR A 414 -7.41 -29.95 11.11
C THR A 414 -7.51 -29.50 12.57
N GLY A 415 -7.94 -28.26 12.86
CA GLY A 415 -7.88 -27.62 14.18
C GLY A 415 -9.19 -27.02 14.71
N ILE A 416 -9.09 -25.85 15.37
CA ILE A 416 -10.19 -25.15 16.06
C ILE A 416 -10.54 -23.87 15.30
N GLY A 417 -11.82 -23.68 14.93
CA GLY A 417 -12.25 -22.46 14.26
C GLY A 417 -11.96 -21.18 15.08
N VAL A 418 -12.47 -21.10 16.31
CA VAL A 418 -12.17 -19.97 17.23
C VAL A 418 -11.73 -20.47 18.59
N ASN A 419 -10.57 -20.02 19.07
CA ASN A 419 -10.06 -20.35 20.40
C ASN A 419 -9.99 -19.09 21.28
N VAL A 420 -10.83 -19.04 22.32
CA VAL A 420 -10.86 -17.97 23.31
C VAL A 420 -10.11 -18.43 24.56
N MET A 421 -8.91 -17.90 24.76
CA MET A 421 -8.04 -18.26 25.87
C MET A 421 -8.30 -17.41 27.13
N SER A 422 -8.42 -16.10 26.96
CA SER A 422 -8.59 -15.14 28.05
C SER A 422 -9.25 -13.83 27.55
N GLY A 423 -9.82 -13.03 28.45
CA GLY A 423 -10.48 -11.76 28.09
C GLY A 423 -11.74 -11.47 28.89
N LEU A 424 -12.64 -10.65 28.33
CA LEU A 424 -13.95 -10.31 28.92
C LEU A 424 -14.99 -9.98 27.84
N ASP A 425 -16.23 -10.44 28.00
CA ASP A 425 -17.37 -10.08 27.13
C ASP A 425 -17.17 -10.37 25.63
N ASN A 426 -16.33 -11.34 25.23
CA ASN A 426 -16.14 -11.66 23.81
C ASN A 426 -17.31 -12.48 23.25
N VAL A 427 -17.64 -12.29 21.98
CA VAL A 427 -18.77 -12.95 21.30
C VAL A 427 -18.27 -13.78 20.13
N VAL A 428 -18.65 -15.06 20.12
CA VAL A 428 -18.41 -15.99 19.00
C VAL A 428 -19.76 -16.50 18.52
N HIS A 429 -20.11 -16.23 17.26
CA HIS A 429 -21.41 -16.55 16.68
C HIS A 429 -21.29 -17.35 15.37
N SER A 430 -22.34 -18.13 15.07
CA SER A 430 -22.42 -19.27 14.14
C SER A 430 -21.98 -19.04 12.68
N ASN A 431 -21.81 -20.18 11.96
CA ASN A 431 -21.21 -20.46 10.64
C ASN A 431 -19.72 -20.85 10.60
N VAL A 432 -19.13 -21.21 11.74
CA VAL A 432 -17.84 -21.90 11.75
C VAL A 432 -18.06 -23.35 11.32
N ASN A 433 -17.55 -23.72 10.14
CA ASN A 433 -17.63 -25.08 9.61
C ASN A 433 -16.22 -25.66 9.61
N SER A 434 -15.86 -26.33 10.70
CA SER A 434 -14.60 -27.04 10.79
C SER A 434 -14.80 -28.46 10.24
N ASN A 435 -13.98 -28.87 9.27
CA ASN A 435 -13.83 -30.28 8.92
C ASN A 435 -13.17 -31.06 10.09
N GLY A 436 -12.49 -30.35 11.01
CA GLY A 436 -12.13 -30.80 12.36
C GLY A 436 -13.30 -30.70 13.35
N THR A 437 -13.35 -31.52 14.39
CA THR A 437 -14.55 -31.75 15.21
C THR A 437 -14.95 -30.59 16.16
N VAL A 438 -14.24 -29.45 16.18
CA VAL A 438 -14.40 -28.36 17.17
C VAL A 438 -14.53 -26.98 16.52
N VAL A 439 -15.75 -26.46 16.56
CA VAL A 439 -16.13 -25.13 16.04
C VAL A 439 -15.56 -23.99 16.88
N ALA A 440 -15.66 -24.10 18.21
CA ALA A 440 -15.10 -23.11 19.12
C ALA A 440 -14.56 -23.80 20.39
N ALA A 441 -13.46 -23.30 20.92
CA ALA A 441 -12.89 -23.69 22.19
C ALA A 441 -12.75 -22.47 23.10
N VAL A 442 -13.03 -22.67 24.40
CA VAL A 442 -12.96 -21.62 25.40
C VAL A 442 -12.20 -22.17 26.60
N THR A 443 -11.07 -21.54 26.94
CA THR A 443 -10.24 -21.92 28.08
C THR A 443 -10.75 -21.27 29.37
N ASP A 444 -11.09 -19.97 29.31
CA ASP A 444 -11.72 -19.22 30.40
C ASP A 444 -13.16 -18.84 30.02
N PRO A 445 -14.19 -19.52 30.56
CA PRO A 445 -15.59 -19.18 30.28
C PRO A 445 -15.98 -17.75 30.63
N ALA A 446 -15.30 -17.10 31.57
CA ALA A 446 -15.57 -15.70 31.92
C ALA A 446 -15.12 -14.71 30.83
N ALA A 447 -14.29 -15.17 29.88
CA ALA A 447 -13.85 -14.37 28.74
C ALA A 447 -14.93 -14.17 27.67
N LEU A 448 -16.01 -14.95 27.71
CA LEU A 448 -17.16 -14.78 26.84
C LEU A 448 -18.21 -13.87 27.47
N GLU A 449 -18.95 -13.14 26.63
CA GLU A 449 -20.20 -12.54 27.07
C GLU A 449 -21.09 -13.66 27.63
N PRO A 450 -21.74 -13.47 28.81
CA PRO A 450 -22.69 -14.44 29.32
C PRO A 450 -23.69 -14.72 28.21
N PHE A 451 -23.69 -15.96 27.70
CA PHE A 451 -24.60 -16.39 26.65
C PHE A 451 -26.01 -15.90 27.02
N ASN A 452 -26.54 -14.92 26.28
CA ASN A 452 -27.97 -14.91 26.06
C ASN A 452 -28.19 -16.19 25.28
N VAL A 453 -28.54 -17.23 26.05
CA VAL A 453 -28.82 -18.60 25.64
C VAL A 453 -29.25 -18.60 24.18
N LEU A 454 -28.47 -19.24 23.31
CA LEU A 454 -28.95 -19.65 22.00
C LEU A 454 -30.33 -20.24 22.25
N SER A 455 -31.39 -19.55 21.81
CA SER A 455 -32.75 -20.04 22.05
C SER A 455 -32.92 -21.43 21.45
N ASP A 456 -32.13 -21.71 20.40
CA ASP A 456 -32.02 -23.00 19.73
C ASP A 456 -30.54 -23.25 19.34
N PHE A 457 -30.03 -24.43 19.67
CA PHE A 457 -28.74 -24.93 19.21
C PHE A 457 -28.97 -26.23 18.42
N GLU A 458 -28.62 -26.24 17.12
CA GLU A 458 -28.84 -27.39 16.24
C GLU A 458 -27.54 -28.15 15.97
N MET A 459 -27.51 -29.45 16.29
CA MET A 459 -26.47 -30.40 15.87
C MET A 459 -27.01 -31.25 14.72
N ALA A 460 -26.84 -30.79 13.48
CA ALA A 460 -27.42 -31.45 12.31
C ALA A 460 -26.58 -32.63 11.76
N THR A 461 -25.31 -32.75 12.16
CA THR A 461 -24.38 -33.71 11.55
C THR A 461 -23.96 -34.82 12.52
N ALA A 462 -23.99 -36.07 12.05
CA ALA A 462 -23.45 -37.22 12.77
C ALA A 462 -21.96 -36.98 13.11
N GLY A 463 -21.59 -37.13 14.38
CA GLY A 463 -20.23 -36.92 14.87
C GLY A 463 -19.93 -35.51 15.40
N SER A 464 -20.86 -34.55 15.25
CA SER A 464 -20.75 -33.24 15.90
C SER A 464 -20.68 -33.39 17.43
N ALA A 465 -19.88 -32.56 18.08
CA ALA A 465 -19.68 -32.58 19.53
C ALA A 465 -19.66 -31.17 20.14
N ILE A 466 -20.25 -31.01 21.32
CA ILE A 466 -19.94 -29.91 22.25
C ILE A 466 -19.27 -30.51 23.48
N VAL A 467 -18.28 -29.81 24.05
CA VAL A 467 -17.78 -30.11 25.39
C VAL A 467 -18.20 -28.99 26.33
N LEU A 468 -19.10 -29.30 27.26
CA LEU A 468 -19.50 -28.42 28.35
C LEU A 468 -18.64 -28.72 29.57
N THR A 469 -18.02 -27.72 30.19
CA THR A 469 -17.25 -27.92 31.43
C THR A 469 -18.07 -27.44 32.61
N ALA A 470 -18.37 -28.33 33.54
CA ALA A 470 -19.05 -27.99 34.79
C ALA A 470 -18.14 -27.13 35.68
N SER A 471 -18.72 -26.42 36.65
CA SER A 471 -18.00 -25.53 37.57
C SER A 471 -16.92 -26.22 38.41
N ASN A 472 -16.98 -27.55 38.53
CA ASN A 472 -15.97 -28.38 39.18
C ASN A 472 -14.85 -28.88 38.23
N GLY A 473 -14.79 -28.35 37.00
CA GLY A 473 -13.82 -28.76 35.97
C GLY A 473 -14.16 -30.05 35.23
N THR A 474 -15.31 -30.68 35.53
CA THR A 474 -15.73 -31.92 34.86
C THR A 474 -16.20 -31.63 33.45
N LYS A 475 -15.58 -32.27 32.46
CA LYS A 475 -15.96 -32.15 31.05
C LYS A 475 -17.11 -33.11 30.74
N HIS A 476 -18.14 -32.57 30.12
CA HIS A 476 -19.33 -33.25 29.63
C HIS A 476 -19.38 -33.10 28.11
N ARG A 477 -19.14 -34.19 27.39
CA ARG A 477 -19.18 -34.22 25.94
C ARG A 477 -20.60 -34.54 25.48
N LEU A 478 -21.27 -33.58 24.87
CA LEU A 478 -22.52 -33.78 24.15
C LEU A 478 -22.18 -34.17 22.70
N THR A 479 -22.66 -35.30 22.19
CA THR A 479 -22.46 -35.71 20.78
C THR A 479 -23.76 -36.12 20.12
N VAL A 480 -23.85 -35.96 18.80
CA VAL A 480 -24.90 -36.63 18.00
C VAL A 480 -24.31 -37.90 17.41
N SER A 481 -24.88 -39.05 17.78
CA SER A 481 -24.47 -40.34 17.26
C SER A 481 -24.75 -40.46 15.76
N ASN A 482 -24.16 -41.46 15.11
CA ASN A 482 -24.46 -41.78 13.71
C ASN A 482 -25.93 -42.15 13.46
N ALA A 483 -26.70 -42.42 14.52
CA ALA A 483 -28.13 -42.68 14.48
C ALA A 483 -28.98 -41.43 14.79
N GLY A 484 -28.39 -40.23 14.85
CA GLY A 484 -29.11 -38.99 15.14
C GLY A 484 -29.53 -38.84 16.62
N VAL A 485 -28.90 -39.60 17.51
CA VAL A 485 -29.25 -39.61 18.95
C VAL A 485 -28.28 -38.72 19.72
N LEU A 486 -28.81 -37.85 20.57
CA LEU A 486 -28.02 -37.06 21.51
C LEU A 486 -27.40 -37.95 22.59
N LEU A 487 -26.10 -37.84 22.79
CA LEU A 487 -25.33 -38.56 23.80
C LEU A 487 -24.66 -37.56 24.74
N LEU A 488 -24.70 -37.82 26.05
CA LEU A 488 -23.89 -37.17 27.07
C LEU A 488 -22.82 -38.16 27.53
N ASN A 489 -21.54 -37.84 27.31
CA ASN A 489 -20.41 -38.72 27.62
C ASN A 489 -20.57 -40.13 27.03
N GLY A 490 -21.09 -40.22 25.81
CA GLY A 490 -21.34 -41.49 25.11
C GLY A 490 -22.59 -42.25 25.59
N THR A 491 -23.33 -41.72 26.56
CA THR A 491 -24.59 -42.29 27.05
C THR A 491 -25.76 -41.56 26.42
N LYS A 492 -26.76 -42.29 25.93
CA LYS A 492 -27.99 -41.68 25.38
C LYS A 492 -28.67 -40.80 26.44
N VAL A 493 -28.96 -39.55 26.07
CA VAL A 493 -29.72 -38.60 26.89
C VAL A 493 -31.20 -38.95 26.85
#